data_AF-A0A7R8ZGL9-F1
#
_entry.id   AF-A0A7R8ZGL9-F1
#
_cell.length_a   1.000
_cell.length_b   1.000
_cell.length_c   1.000
_cell.angle_alpha   90.00
_cell.angle_beta   90.00
_cell.angle_gamma   90.00
#
_symmetry.space_group_name_H-M   'P 1'
#
loop_
_entity.id
_entity.type
_entity.pdbx_description
1 polymer ?
#
loop_
_entity_poly.entity_id
_entity_poly.type
_entity_poly.pdbx_seq_one_letter_code
_entity_poly.pdbx_strand_id
1 'polypeptide(L)'
;MGNRHYERRGLAYCEFHFHQLFGNICFVCNQVVSGDVVNAMNKAWCADHFACSFCDRVMTEKTKFYEYDMKPVCKKCYDKFPRELRFRLKKLHEEQGRRQPALNP
;
A
#
# COMPACT_ATOMS: atom_id res chain seq x y z
N MET A 1 30.71 4.05 19.73
CA MET A 1 29.33 3.72 19.29
C MET A 1 29.14 4.33 17.91
N GLY A 2 29.22 3.51 16.85
CA GLY A 2 29.19 4.00 15.48
C GLY A 2 27.78 4.38 15.06
N ASN A 3 27.57 5.63 14.67
CA ASN A 3 26.31 6.07 14.06
C ASN A 3 26.09 5.29 12.75
N ARG A 4 24.98 4.56 12.66
CA ARG A 4 24.58 3.81 11.47
C ARG A 4 24.30 4.82 10.35
N HIS A 5 25.16 4.87 9.34
CA HIS A 5 25.01 5.74 8.16
C HIS A 5 24.65 4.91 6.93
N TYR A 6 23.86 5.48 6.03
CA TYR A 6 23.39 4.84 4.81
C TYR A 6 24.01 5.54 3.59
N GLU A 7 24.66 4.80 2.70
CA GLU A 7 25.35 5.37 1.55
C GLU A 7 24.58 5.15 0.23
N ARG A 8 24.44 6.19 -0.59
CA ARG A 8 23.85 6.10 -1.94
C ARG A 8 24.54 7.05 -2.90
N ARG A 9 25.04 6.52 -4.03
CA ARG A 9 25.79 7.29 -5.05
C ARG A 9 26.99 8.05 -4.45
N GLY A 10 27.67 7.47 -3.46
CA GLY A 10 28.83 8.08 -2.79
C GLY A 10 28.50 9.17 -1.77
N LEU A 11 27.21 9.38 -1.44
CA LEU A 11 26.79 10.31 -0.40
C LEU A 11 26.28 9.54 0.82
N ALA A 12 26.78 9.91 2.01
CA ALA A 12 26.34 9.36 3.28
C ALA A 12 25.15 10.16 3.82
N TYR A 13 24.06 9.46 4.11
CA TYR A 13 22.85 10.00 4.71
C TYR A 13 22.68 9.40 6.12
N CYS A 14 22.16 10.19 7.05
CA CYS A 14 21.62 9.61 8.28
C CYS A 14 20.39 8.75 7.93
N GLU A 15 20.07 7.79 8.80
CA GLU A 15 18.92 6.89 8.63
C GLU A 15 17.62 7.64 8.29
N PHE A 16 17.35 8.74 9.01
CA PHE A 16 16.17 9.58 8.79
C PHE A 16 16.11 10.19 7.39
N HIS A 17 17.19 10.84 6.93
CA HIS A 17 17.19 11.49 5.62
C HIS A 17 17.23 10.47 4.47
N PHE A 18 17.91 9.34 4.66
CA PHE A 18 17.88 8.26 3.67
C PHE A 18 16.46 7.75 3.47
N HIS A 19 15.75 7.49 4.57
CA HIS A 19 14.37 7.03 4.55
C HIS A 19 13.40 8.08 4.04
N GLN A 20 13.60 9.37 4.32
CA GLN A 20 12.77 10.42 3.73
C GLN A 20 12.96 10.56 2.21
N LEU A 21 14.20 10.47 1.72
CA LEU A 21 14.51 10.68 0.31
C LEU A 21 14.24 9.45 -0.55
N PHE A 22 14.35 8.25 0.04
CA PHE A 22 14.35 6.98 -0.70
C PHE A 22 13.45 5.89 -0.11
N GLY A 23 12.80 6.15 1.02
CA GLY A 23 11.94 5.18 1.70
C GLY A 23 10.50 5.18 1.18
N ASN A 24 9.78 4.13 1.54
CA ASN A 24 8.36 4.01 1.24
C ASN A 24 7.55 4.83 2.24
N ILE A 25 6.76 5.80 1.76
CA ILE A 25 5.89 6.62 2.61
C ILE A 25 4.52 5.97 2.73
N CYS A 26 4.07 5.75 3.96
CA CYS A 26 2.74 5.21 4.20
C CYS A 26 1.66 6.21 3.78
N PHE A 27 0.70 5.75 2.98
CA PHE A 27 -0.41 6.57 2.50
C PHE A 27 -1.33 7.12 3.61
N VAL A 28 -1.38 6.47 4.78
CA VAL A 28 -2.27 6.86 5.90
C VAL A 28 -1.59 7.85 6.84
N CYS A 29 -0.43 7.48 7.40
CA CYS A 29 0.25 8.34 8.39
C CYS A 29 1.24 9.32 7.75
N ASN A 30 1.50 9.20 6.44
CA ASN A 30 2.43 10.05 5.70
C ASN A 30 3.85 10.06 6.29
N GLN A 31 4.23 8.96 6.96
CA GLN A 31 5.55 8.72 7.53
C GLN A 31 6.27 7.63 6.74
N VAL A 32 7.61 7.60 6.84
CA VAL A 32 8.39 6.50 6.29
C VAL A 32 8.05 5.20 7.01
N VAL A 33 7.78 4.14 6.26
CA VAL A 33 7.57 2.81 6.81
C VAL A 33 8.91 2.27 7.32
N SER A 34 9.09 2.23 8.64
CA SER A 34 10.32 1.71 9.28
C SER A 34 10.42 0.18 9.36
N GLY A 35 9.39 -0.55 8.94
CA GLY A 35 9.32 -2.01 9.03
C GLY A 35 8.74 -2.66 7.78
N ASP A 36 7.86 -3.66 7.97
CA ASP A 36 7.17 -4.31 6.85
C ASP A 36 6.32 -3.31 6.08
N VAL A 37 6.66 -3.16 4.81
CA VAL A 37 5.92 -2.35 3.85
C VAL A 37 4.93 -3.23 3.10
N VAL A 38 3.68 -2.78 3.03
CA VAL A 38 2.66 -3.39 2.18
C VAL A 38 2.52 -2.53 0.93
N ASN A 39 2.82 -3.10 -0.24
CA ASN A 39 2.65 -2.42 -1.52
C ASN A 39 1.31 -2.85 -2.13
N ALA A 40 0.33 -1.94 -2.11
CA ALA A 40 -1.02 -2.22 -2.60
C ALA A 40 -1.60 -0.96 -3.23
N MET A 41 -2.37 -1.13 -4.32
CA MET A 41 -3.11 -0.02 -4.96
C MET A 41 -2.16 1.08 -5.46
N ASN A 42 -0.98 0.69 -5.96
CA ASN A 42 0.11 1.57 -6.37
C ASN A 42 0.56 2.55 -5.26
N LYS A 43 0.44 2.13 -4.00
CA LYS A 43 0.77 2.91 -2.80
C LYS A 43 1.49 2.02 -1.79
N ALA A 44 2.27 2.65 -0.92
CA ALA A 44 2.89 1.99 0.22
C ALA A 44 2.08 2.22 1.50
N TRP A 45 2.05 1.21 2.36
CA TRP A 45 1.32 1.23 3.62
C TRP A 45 2.20 0.62 4.72
N CYS A 46 2.06 1.12 5.96
CA CYS A 46 2.55 0.39 7.11
C CYS A 46 1.73 -0.89 7.28
N ALA A 47 2.35 -1.96 7.78
CA ALA A 47 1.64 -3.20 8.14
C ALA A 47 0.43 -2.95 9.06
N ASP A 48 0.52 -1.99 9.98
CA ASP A 48 -0.57 -1.63 10.90
C ASP A 48 -1.68 -0.80 10.23
N HIS A 49 -1.31 0.12 9.33
CA HIS A 49 -2.24 1.01 8.65
C HIS A 49 -2.95 0.38 7.44
N PHE A 50 -2.49 -0.78 6.98
CA PHE A 50 -3.16 -1.51 5.92
C PHE A 50 -4.38 -2.27 6.47
N ALA A 51 -5.43 -1.53 6.82
CA ALA A 51 -6.62 -2.04 7.49
C ALA A 51 -7.91 -1.76 6.70
N CYS A 52 -8.93 -2.61 6.90
CA CYS A 52 -10.19 -2.48 6.20
C CYS A 52 -10.92 -1.19 6.59
N SER A 53 -11.25 -0.33 5.61
CA SER A 53 -11.89 0.97 5.86
C SER A 53 -13.30 0.92 6.52
N PHE A 54 -13.87 -0.27 6.71
CA PHE A 54 -15.21 -0.47 7.29
C PHE A 54 -15.21 -1.20 8.63
N CYS A 55 -14.13 -1.90 8.98
CA CYS A 55 -14.09 -2.70 10.21
C CYS A 55 -12.73 -2.68 10.88
N ASP A 56 -11.80 -1.87 10.38
CA ASP A 56 -10.45 -1.62 10.89
C ASP A 56 -9.62 -2.87 11.11
N ARG A 57 -10.03 -4.00 10.49
CA ARG A 57 -9.27 -5.24 10.51
C ARG A 57 -7.99 -5.02 9.71
N VAL A 58 -6.86 -5.10 10.41
CA VAL A 58 -5.53 -5.14 9.79
C VAL A 58 -5.46 -6.30 8.81
N MET A 59 -4.93 -6.01 7.63
CA MET A 59 -4.74 -6.94 6.52
C MET A 59 -3.25 -6.98 6.16
N THR A 60 -2.89 -7.95 5.34
CA THR A 60 -1.53 -8.08 4.79
C THR A 60 -1.61 -8.23 3.29
N GLU A 61 -0.47 -8.12 2.59
CA GLU A 61 -0.40 -8.36 1.13
C GLU A 61 -0.94 -9.75 0.74
N LYS A 62 -0.81 -10.74 1.63
CA LYS A 62 -1.33 -12.11 1.45
C LYS A 62 -2.84 -12.21 1.67
N THR A 63 -3.45 -11.23 2.33
CA THR A 63 -4.88 -11.25 2.65
C THR A 63 -5.68 -10.80 1.45
N LYS A 64 -6.76 -11.51 1.09
CA LYS A 64 -7.63 -11.06 0.00
C LYS A 64 -8.41 -9.80 0.42
N PHE A 65 -8.11 -8.68 -0.24
CA PHE A 65 -8.80 -7.40 -0.09
C PHE A 65 -9.34 -6.91 -1.44
N TYR A 66 -10.17 -5.88 -1.39
CA TYR A 66 -10.73 -5.19 -2.55
C TYR A 66 -10.52 -3.68 -2.40
N GLU A 67 -10.28 -2.98 -3.50
CA GLU A 67 -10.22 -1.52 -3.52
C GLU A 67 -11.63 -0.92 -3.56
N TYR A 68 -11.89 0.04 -2.68
CA TYR A 68 -13.06 0.90 -2.71
C TYR A 68 -12.66 2.32 -2.32
N ASP A 69 -12.98 3.30 -3.17
CA ASP A 69 -12.68 4.71 -2.90
C ASP A 69 -11.19 4.95 -2.55
N MET A 70 -10.28 4.28 -3.27
CA MET A 70 -8.83 4.30 -3.00
C MET A 70 -8.40 3.78 -1.62
N LYS A 71 -9.29 3.08 -0.90
CA LYS A 71 -9.01 2.43 0.39
C LYS A 71 -9.21 0.91 0.32
N PRO A 72 -8.48 0.13 1.14
CA PRO A 72 -8.62 -1.31 1.14
C PRO A 72 -9.84 -1.75 1.97
N VAL A 73 -10.55 -2.75 1.47
CA VAL A 73 -11.76 -3.34 2.07
C VAL A 73 -11.60 -4.84 2.15
N CYS A 74 -11.80 -5.43 3.34
CA CYS A 74 -11.71 -6.87 3.48
C CYS A 74 -12.85 -7.58 2.73
N LYS A 75 -12.62 -8.83 2.29
CA LYS A 75 -13.64 -9.66 1.63
C LYS A 75 -15.00 -9.66 2.37
N LYS A 76 -14.98 -9.79 3.70
CA LYS A 76 -16.21 -9.83 4.51
C LYS A 76 -17.05 -8.56 4.41
N CYS A 77 -16.41 -7.39 4.38
CA CYS A 77 -17.13 -6.11 4.20
C CYS A 77 -17.55 -5.93 2.75
N TYR A 78 -16.69 -6.31 1.80
CA TYR A 78 -17.00 -6.28 0.37
C TYR A 78 -18.24 -7.12 0.04
N ASP A 79 -18.38 -8.32 0.60
CA ASP A 79 -19.53 -9.20 0.36
C ASP A 79 -20.87 -8.64 0.87
N LYS A 80 -20.83 -7.69 1.82
CA LYS A 80 -22.03 -6.97 2.30
C LYS A 80 -22.49 -5.88 1.34
N PHE A 81 -21.67 -5.48 0.35
CA PHE A 81 -22.05 -4.42 -0.58
C PHE A 81 -23.18 -4.86 -1.53
N PRO A 82 -24.04 -3.91 -1.95
CA PRO A 82 -25.04 -4.16 -2.98
C PRO A 82 -24.41 -4.79 -4.23
N ARG A 83 -25.15 -5.71 -4.87
CA ARG A 83 -24.67 -6.45 -6.05
C ARG A 83 -24.20 -5.52 -7.17
N GLU A 84 -24.91 -4.42 -7.38
CA GLU A 84 -24.58 -3.39 -8.38
C GLU A 84 -23.24 -2.71 -8.08
N LEU A 85 -22.97 -2.39 -6.82
CA LEU A 85 -21.71 -1.77 -6.40
C LEU A 85 -20.54 -2.73 -6.63
N ARG A 86 -20.69 -4.00 -6.22
CA ARG A 86 -19.67 -5.03 -6.47
C ARG A 86 -19.38 -5.23 -7.95
N PHE A 87 -20.40 -5.18 -8.81
CA PHE A 87 -20.22 -5.29 -10.26
C PHE A 87 -19.41 -4.11 -10.83
N ARG A 88 -19.74 -2.88 -10.42
CA ARG A 88 -19.02 -1.68 -10.84
C ARG A 88 -17.55 -1.70 -10.38
N LEU A 89 -17.30 -2.07 -9.13
CA LEU A 89 -15.93 -2.14 -8.59
C LEU A 89 -15.09 -3.19 -9.32
N LYS A 90 -15.67 -4.34 -9.65
CA LYS A 90 -14.99 -5.37 -10.45
C LYS A 90 -14.61 -4.83 -11.83
N LYS A 91 -15.54 -4.16 -12.52
CA LYS A 91 -15.30 -3.55 -13.83
C LYS A 91 -14.15 -2.52 -13.79
N LEU A 92 -14.14 -1.64 -12.78
CA LEU A 92 -13.07 -0.66 -12.60
C LEU A 92 -11.70 -1.32 -12.41
N HIS A 93 -11.62 -2.39 -11.62
CA HIS A 93 -10.38 -3.13 -11.40
C HIS A 93 -9.89 -3.82 -12.69
N GLU A 94 -10.81 -4.39 -13.47
CA GLU A 94 -10.51 -4.97 -14.79
C GLU A 94 -10.03 -3.91 -15.79
N GLU A 95 -10.60 -2.70 -15.76
CA GLU A 95 -10.18 -1.56 -16.58
C GLU A 95 -8.79 -1.03 -16.18
N GLN A 96 -8.48 -0.98 -14.88
CA GLN A 96 -7.15 -0.61 -14.38
C GLN A 96 -6.08 -1.64 -14.76
N GLY A 97 -6.40 -2.94 -14.67
CA GLY A 97 -5.48 -4.02 -15.08
C GLY A 97 -5.14 -3.99 -16.57
N ARG A 98 -6.03 -3.50 -17.44
CA ARG A 98 -5.75 -3.28 -18.87
C ARG A 98 -4.86 -2.06 -19.15
N ARG A 99 -4.81 -1.10 -18.21
CA ARG A 99 -4.00 0.12 -18.33
C ARG A 99 -2.57 -0.04 -17.81
N GLN A 100 -2.26 -1.16 -17.15
CA GLN A 100 -0.89 -1.57 -16.87
C GLN A 100 -0.44 -2.54 -17.97
N PRO A 101 0.13 -2.06 -19.10
CA PRO A 101 0.98 -2.92 -19.88
C PRO A 101 2.12 -3.36 -18.94
N ALA A 102 2.38 -4.67 -18.90
CA ALA A 102 3.49 -5.22 -18.17
C ALA A 102 4.77 -4.43 -18.56
N LEU A 103 5.30 -3.64 -17.63
CA LEU A 103 6.69 -3.21 -17.66
C LEU A 103 7.50 -4.47 -17.33
N ASN A 104 7.69 -5.30 -18.34
CA ASN A 104 8.64 -6.40 -18.31
C ASN A 104 9.98 -5.84 -18.83
N PRO A 105 11.10 -5.95 -18.08
CA PRO A 105 12.42 -5.67 -18.61
C PRO A 105 12.82 -6.65 -19.72
#